data_AF-A0A960WK24-F1
#
_entry.id   AF-A0A960WK24-F1
#
_cell.length_a   1.000
_cell.length_b   1.000
_cell.length_c   1.000
_cell.angle_alpha   90.00
_cell.angle_beta   90.00
_cell.angle_gamma   90.00
#
_symmetry.space_group_name_H-M   'P 1'
#
loop_
_entity.id
_entity.type
_entity.pdbx_description
1 polymer ?
#
loop_
_entity_poly.entity_id
_entity_poly.type
_entity_poly.pdbx_seq_one_letter_code
_entity_poly.pdbx_strand_id
1 'polypeptide(L)'
;MQITGLPELVAVAATIRFRPILLTTITTLADLLPTSYGWGGSDPVLLPMTLALAWGLLIGTLTALILIPLLLIITEDLRKINISMLLFSIFS
;
A
#
# COMPACT_ATOMS: atom_id res chain seq x y z
N MET A 1 28.87 6.49 -2.97
CA MET A 1 28.32 5.16 -2.65
C MET A 1 27.20 4.90 -3.64
N GLN A 2 27.49 3.95 -4.54
CA GLN A 2 26.69 3.27 -5.57
C GLN A 2 25.67 4.01 -6.46
N ILE A 3 26.02 3.95 -7.74
CA ILE A 3 25.17 3.91 -8.93
C ILE A 3 24.14 2.77 -8.72
N THR A 4 22.87 3.07 -8.44
CA THR A 4 21.80 2.06 -8.36
C THR A 4 20.80 2.32 -9.47
N GLY A 5 20.56 1.33 -10.32
CA GLY A 5 19.58 1.45 -11.40
C GLY A 5 18.18 1.74 -10.88
N LEU A 6 17.34 2.38 -11.70
CA LEU A 6 15.92 2.66 -11.40
C LEU A 6 15.16 1.50 -10.71
N PRO A 7 15.31 0.20 -11.09
CA PRO A 7 14.57 -0.87 -10.41
C PRO A 7 14.92 -1.06 -8.93
N GLU A 8 16.17 -0.78 -8.53
CA GLU A 8 16.63 -0.98 -7.16
C GLU A 8 16.08 0.12 -6.22
N LEU A 9 16.01 1.35 -6.71
CA LEU A 9 15.39 2.49 -6.02
C LEU A 9 13.89 2.26 -5.75
N VAL A 10 13.18 1.71 -6.74
CA VAL A 10 11.76 1.34 -6.61
C VAL A 10 11.58 0.21 -5.59
N ALA A 11 12.47 -0.80 -5.58
CA ALA A 11 12.42 -1.89 -4.62
C ALA A 11 12.65 -1.43 -3.17
N VAL A 12 13.63 -0.54 -2.95
CA VAL A 12 13.90 0.05 -1.63
C VAL A 12 12.72 0.92 -1.17
N ALA A 13 12.19 1.78 -2.06
CA ALA A 13 11.04 2.62 -1.76
C ALA A 13 9.78 1.80 -1.42
N ALA A 14 9.53 0.69 -2.13
CA ALA A 14 8.44 -0.23 -1.84
C ALA A 14 8.61 -0.91 -0.47
N THR A 15 9.83 -1.35 -0.13
CA THR A 15 10.12 -2.05 1.13
C THR A 15 9.96 -1.14 2.35
N ILE A 16 10.35 0.14 2.23
CA ILE A 16 10.19 1.13 3.32
C ILE A 16 8.71 1.36 3.66
N ARG A 17 7.81 1.32 2.66
CA ARG A 17 6.35 1.49 2.85
C ARG A 17 5.64 0.20 3.25
N PHE A 18 6.16 -0.94 2.84
CA PHE A 18 5.61 -2.25 3.15
C PHE A 18 5.58 -2.56 4.66
N ARG A 19 6.67 -2.25 5.37
CA ARG A 19 6.79 -2.50 6.82
C ARG A 19 5.69 -1.81 7.65
N PRO A 20 5.42 -0.50 7.50
CA PRO A 20 4.35 0.16 8.24
C PRO A 20 2.95 -0.34 7.87
N ILE A 21 2.70 -0.73 6.61
CA ILE A 21 1.39 -1.25 6.19
C ILE A 21 1.09 -2.60 6.86
N LEU A 22 2.07 -3.49 6.93
CA LEU A 22 1.90 -4.75 7.66
C LEU A 22 1.67 -4.51 9.15
N LEU A 23 2.42 -3.60 9.76
CA LEU A 23 2.27 -3.24 11.18
C LEU A 23 0.86 -2.71 11.49
N THR A 24 0.35 -1.79 10.67
CA THR A 24 -1.01 -1.27 10.87
C THR A 24 -2.06 -2.34 10.65
N THR A 25 -1.93 -3.18 9.63
CA THR A 25 -2.87 -4.30 9.40
C THR A 25 -2.91 -5.24 10.60
N ILE A 26 -1.74 -5.63 11.11
CA ILE A 26 -1.63 -6.51 12.28
C ILE A 26 -2.22 -5.85 13.52
N THR A 27 -1.92 -4.58 13.79
CA THR A 27 -2.48 -3.86 14.93
C THR A 27 -4.00 -3.71 14.81
N THR A 28 -4.55 -3.39 13.64
CA THR A 28 -6.00 -3.24 13.46
C THR A 28 -6.72 -4.59 13.56
N LEU A 29 -6.15 -5.65 13.01
CA LEU A 29 -6.69 -6.99 13.21
C LEU A 29 -6.59 -7.40 14.67
N ALA A 30 -5.48 -7.10 15.36
CA ALA A 30 -5.33 -7.37 16.79
C ALA A 30 -6.32 -6.58 17.66
N ASP A 31 -6.79 -5.40 17.21
CA ASP A 31 -7.83 -4.60 17.87
C ASP A 31 -9.25 -5.14 17.61
N LEU A 32 -9.52 -5.54 16.36
CA LEU A 32 -10.83 -6.03 15.92
C LEU A 32 -11.08 -7.50 16.29
N LEU A 33 -10.06 -8.35 16.35
CA LEU A 33 -10.16 -9.77 16.71
C LEU A 33 -10.76 -10.01 18.12
N PRO A 34 -10.29 -9.36 19.21
CA PRO A 34 -10.88 -9.57 20.54
C PRO A 34 -12.31 -9.03 20.63
N THR A 35 -12.60 -7.94 19.91
CA THR A 35 -13.93 -7.32 19.85
C THR A 35 -14.92 -8.19 19.10
N SER A 36 -14.53 -8.76 17.95
CA SER A 36 -15.37 -9.68 17.15
C SER A 36 -15.63 -11.02 17.85
N TYR A 37 -14.72 -11.48 18.72
CA TYR A 37 -14.90 -12.68 19.54
C TYR A 37 -15.73 -12.45 20.82
N GLY A 38 -16.23 -11.22 21.04
CA GLY A 38 -17.20 -10.92 22.09
C GLY A 38 -16.61 -10.55 23.45
N TRP A 39 -15.32 -10.24 23.55
CA TRP A 39 -14.67 -9.91 24.85
C TRP A 39 -15.04 -8.50 25.39
N GLY A 40 -15.67 -7.64 24.56
CA GLY A 40 -15.99 -6.24 24.91
C GLY A 40 -17.48 -5.88 24.99
N GLY A 41 -18.39 -6.83 24.72
CA GLY A 41 -19.83 -6.60 24.64
C GLY A 41 -20.44 -7.21 23.38
N SER A 42 -21.41 -8.11 23.55
CA SER A 42 -22.09 -8.80 22.45
C SER A 42 -23.22 -7.94 21.88
N ASP A 43 -22.88 -6.78 21.33
CA ASP A 43 -23.86 -5.97 20.62
C ASP A 43 -24.12 -6.59 19.24
N PRO A 44 -25.35 -7.07 18.95
CA PRO A 44 -25.66 -7.81 17.73
C PRO A 44 -25.47 -6.98 16.45
N VAL A 45 -25.33 -5.66 16.57
CA VAL A 45 -25.06 -4.73 15.46
C VAL A 45 -23.56 -4.48 15.27
N LEU A 46 -22.77 -4.34 16.34
CA LEU A 46 -21.33 -4.05 16.26
C LEU A 46 -20.52 -5.26 15.80
N LEU A 47 -20.97 -6.47 16.15
CA LEU A 47 -20.30 -7.72 15.79
C LEU A 47 -20.20 -7.94 14.26
N PRO A 48 -21.28 -7.85 13.47
CA PRO A 48 -21.18 -7.96 12.01
C PRO A 48 -20.45 -6.77 11.36
N MET A 49 -20.52 -5.57 11.95
CA MET A 49 -19.82 -4.39 11.42
C MET A 49 -18.30 -4.53 11.52
N THR A 50 -17.80 -4.95 12.67
CA THR A 50 -16.35 -5.16 12.91
C THR A 50 -15.81 -6.32 12.08
N LEU A 51 -16.58 -7.39 11.93
CA LEU A 51 -16.23 -8.52 11.06
C LEU A 51 -16.09 -8.08 9.60
N ALA A 52 -17.05 -7.30 9.08
CA ALA A 52 -16.99 -6.76 7.72
C ALA A 52 -15.75 -5.87 7.50
N LEU A 53 -15.43 -5.00 8.48
CA LEU A 53 -14.24 -4.16 8.44
C LEU A 53 -12.95 -4.97 8.45
N ALA A 54 -12.83 -5.99 9.30
CA ALA A 54 -11.64 -6.84 9.37
C ALA A 54 -11.35 -7.54 8.03
N TRP A 55 -12.37 -8.14 7.41
CA TRP A 55 -12.24 -8.76 6.09
C TRP A 55 -11.94 -7.74 4.98
N GLY A 56 -12.62 -6.59 5.00
CA GLY A 56 -12.37 -5.51 4.04
C GLY A 56 -10.95 -4.96 4.13
N LEU A 57 -10.41 -4.82 5.34
CA LEU A 57 -9.05 -4.36 5.58
C LEU A 57 -8.00 -5.39 5.11
N LEU A 58 -8.23 -6.68 5.35
CA LEU A 58 -7.37 -7.77 4.87
C LEU A 58 -7.25 -7.77 3.34
N ILE A 59 -8.37 -7.67 2.64
CA ILE A 59 -8.39 -7.63 1.17
C ILE A 59 -7.82 -6.30 0.67
N GLY A 60 -8.16 -5.19 1.31
CA GLY A 60 -7.66 -3.86 0.96
C GLY A 60 -6.14 -3.72 1.12
N THR A 61 -5.56 -4.33 2.15
CA THR A 61 -4.10 -4.30 2.40
C THR A 61 -3.33 -5.18 1.41
N LEU A 62 -3.86 -6.37 1.07
CA LEU A 62 -3.35 -7.17 -0.04
C LEU A 62 -3.38 -6.40 -1.37
N THR A 63 -4.50 -5.72 -1.66
CA THR A 63 -4.65 -4.91 -2.86
C THR A 63 -3.68 -3.73 -2.86
N ALA A 64 -3.53 -3.03 -1.73
CA ALA A 64 -2.60 -1.91 -1.59
C ALA A 64 -1.13 -2.32 -1.78
N LEU A 65 -0.75 -3.51 -1.32
CA LEU A 65 0.59 -4.09 -1.51
C LEU A 65 0.97 -4.24 -2.98
N ILE A 66 -0.02 -4.54 -3.83
CA ILE A 66 0.14 -4.65 -5.28
C ILE A 66 0.02 -3.26 -5.94
N LEU A 67 -0.87 -2.41 -5.44
CA LEU A 67 -1.15 -1.10 -6.02
C LEU A 67 0.03 -0.12 -5.86
N ILE A 68 0.73 -0.16 -4.71
CA ILE A 68 1.88 0.72 -4.42
C ILE A 68 3.04 0.55 -5.42
N PRO A 69 3.58 -0.66 -5.68
CA PRO A 69 4.63 -0.83 -6.67
C PRO A 69 4.15 -0.47 -8.08
N LEU A 70 2.88 -0.73 -8.40
CA LEU A 70 2.29 -0.34 -9.67
C LEU A 70 2.31 1.19 -9.86
N LEU A 71 1.89 1.93 -8.82
CA LEU A 71 1.91 3.39 -8.81
C LEU A 71 3.34 3.95 -8.97
N LEU A 72 4.32 3.34 -8.30
CA LEU A 72 5.72 3.75 -8.43
C LEU A 72 6.21 3.60 -9.89
N ILE A 73 5.91 2.48 -10.54
CA ILE A 73 6.27 2.25 -11.95
C ILE A 73 5.59 3.28 -12.86
N ILE A 74 4.29 3.53 -12.66
CA ILE A 74 3.54 4.52 -13.45
C ILE A 74 4.15 5.93 -13.30
N THR A 75 4.52 6.34 -12.08
CA THR A 75 5.15 7.65 -11.88
C THR A 75 6.50 7.78 -12.56
N GLU A 76 7.27 6.69 -12.65
CA GLU A 76 8.54 6.65 -13.37
C GLU A 76 8.35 6.69 -14.89
N ASP A 77 7.36 5.97 -15.42
CA ASP A 77 7.03 5.99 -16.86
C ASP A 77 6.53 7.38 -17.30
N LEU A 78 5.68 8.03 -16.51
CA LEU A 78 5.22 9.40 -16.78
C LEU A 78 6.37 10.42 -16.78
N ARG A 79 7.34 10.26 -15.86
CA ARG A 79 8.53 11.12 -15.81
C ARG A 79 9.41 10.97 -17.06
N LYS A 80 9.61 9.74 -17.54
CA LYS A 80 10.40 9.47 -18.77
C LYS A 80 9.76 10.10 -20.01
N ILE A 81 8.43 10.01 -20.14
CA ILE A 81 7.69 10.59 -21.27
C ILE A 81 7.86 12.11 -21.31
N ASN A 82 7.72 12.79 -20.17
CA ASN A 82 7.80 14.26 -20.11
C ASN A 82 9.20 14.80 -20.48
N ILE A 83 10.27 14.05 -20.14
CA ILE A 83 11.66 14.41 -20.48
C ILE A 83 11.94 14.19 -21.98
N SER A 84 11.44 13.10 -22.57
CA SER A 84 11.61 12.83 -24.01
C SER A 84 10.95 13.90 -24.88
N MET A 85 9.80 14.43 -24.45
CA MET A 85 9.08 15.49 -25.16
C MET A 85 9.80 16.84 -25.06
N LEU A 86 10.42 17.15 -23.92
CA LEU A 86 11.24 18.36 -23.74
C LEU A 86 12.53 18.34 -24.58
N LEU A 87 13.21 17.19 -24.68
CA LEU A 87 14.41 17.07 -25.51
C LEU A 87 14.11 17.24 -27.00
N PHE A 88 12.95 16.76 -27.48
CA PHE A 88 12.51 16.97 -28.86
C PHE A 88 12.22 18.45 -29.17
N SER A 89 11.71 19.21 -28.19
CA SER A 89 11.42 20.65 -28.34
C SER A 89 12.66 21.55 -28.30
N ILE A 90 13.80 21.08 -27.78
CA ILE A 90 15.06 21.86 -27.72
C ILE A 90 15.92 21.64 -28.98
N PHE A 91 15.72 20.52 -29.68
CA PHE A 91 16.49 20.12 -30.86
C PHE A 91 15.78 20.39 -32.20
N SER A 92 14.61 21.05 -32.16
CA SER A 92 13.88 21.61 -33.31
C SER A 92 13.80 23.12 -33.20
#